data_AF-A0A9P8IBS3-F1
#
_entry.id   AF-A0A9P8IBS3-F1
#
_cell.length_a   1.000
_cell.length_b   1.000
_cell.length_c   1.000
_cell.angle_alpha   90.00
_cell.angle_beta   90.00
_cell.angle_gamma   90.00
#
_symmetry.space_group_name_H-M   'P 1'
#
loop_
_entity.id
_entity.type
_entity.pdbx_description
1 polymer ?
#
loop_
_entity_poly.entity_id
_entity_poly.type
_entity_poly.pdbx_seq_one_letter_code
_entity_poly.pdbx_strand_id
1 'polypeptide(L)'
;MSWKKSEMLVDTIKHYSSFPATGVSLRQMVQFGANPSTGTLFRASQFLSEELPIRLAHRVRELDQLPDGLNEMPSIKKVKDWYAQSFEEITSLPRPSLSQDIRDRLLRPAKDGQQNGVSMLSRSTTNPSIQPGTYQSSPWEANGNGNGRGGGRRNVVSRRYYATVDDGVEWPPELSDYNKRFAQTLDVIKRRHDSVVTTMAQGILEYKRKRQRMQIDNNIQSFLDRFYMSRIGIRMLIGQHIALTDQKQAAEPNYVGIICTKTNVHELAQEAIENARFVCEDHYGLFDAPKVQLVCKPDLTFMYVPGHLSHMLFETLKNSLRAVVETHGQDKEEFPVTKVVVAEGKEDITIKISDEGGGIPRSAIPLVWTYMYTTVETTPNLDPDFNKSDFKAPMAGFGYGLPISRLYARYFGGDLKLISMEGSVSSLVFLFTMDFELTTITSGSYGWALSRGLVQLSMSQSVGAREVSERRQAGDAQSLMNEEHLNPLVKGVDEEF
;
A
#
# COMPACT_ATOMS: atom_id res chain seq x y z
N MET A 1 -7.41 29.22 16.56
CA MET A 1 -8.80 29.25 16.05
C MET A 1 -9.13 27.87 15.49
N SER A 2 -10.29 27.30 15.82
CA SER A 2 -10.75 26.04 15.21
C SER A 2 -11.18 26.30 13.76
N TRP A 3 -10.58 25.59 12.81
CA TRP A 3 -10.96 25.67 11.39
C TRP A 3 -12.42 25.24 11.21
N LYS A 4 -13.18 25.94 10.35
CA LYS A 4 -14.59 25.64 10.09
C LYS A 4 -14.85 25.57 8.59
N LYS A 5 -15.58 24.53 8.17
CA LYS A 5 -15.95 24.29 6.77
C LYS A 5 -16.97 25.32 6.29
N SER A 6 -16.67 26.05 5.21
CA SER A 6 -17.63 26.93 4.52
C SER A 6 -18.51 26.13 3.55
N GLU A 7 -19.70 26.65 3.21
CA GLU A 7 -20.59 26.02 2.23
C GLU A 7 -19.93 25.94 0.84
N MET A 8 -19.27 27.03 0.41
CA MET A 8 -18.52 27.06 -0.85
C MET A 8 -17.44 25.97 -0.93
N LEU A 9 -16.75 25.71 0.18
CA LEU A 9 -15.75 24.65 0.25
C LEU A 9 -16.38 23.27 0.08
N VAL A 10 -17.56 23.02 0.66
CA VAL A 10 -18.29 21.75 0.49
C VAL A 10 -18.58 21.49 -0.99
N ASP A 11 -19.08 22.49 -1.70
CA ASP A 11 -19.45 22.34 -3.11
C ASP A 11 -18.23 22.19 -4.02
N THR A 12 -17.14 22.89 -3.70
CA THR A 12 -15.86 22.71 -4.39
C THR A 12 -15.33 21.28 -4.19
N ILE A 13 -15.38 20.75 -2.97
CA ILE A 13 -15.00 19.35 -2.69
C ILE A 13 -15.88 18.37 -3.49
N LYS A 14 -17.19 18.58 -3.56
CA LYS A 14 -18.09 17.74 -4.37
C LYS A 14 -17.67 17.74 -5.84
N HIS A 15 -17.37 18.91 -6.40
CA HIS A 15 -16.90 19.05 -7.78
C HIS A 15 -15.61 18.26 -8.02
N TYR A 16 -14.60 18.44 -7.17
CA TYR A 16 -13.32 17.72 -7.30
C TYR A 16 -13.46 16.21 -7.12
N SER A 17 -14.40 15.76 -6.28
CA SER A 17 -14.67 14.33 -6.05
C SER A 17 -15.32 13.60 -7.22
N SER A 18 -15.64 14.31 -8.32
CA SER A 18 -16.19 13.72 -9.54
C SER A 18 -15.11 13.34 -10.55
N PHE A 19 -13.87 13.80 -10.38
CA PHE A 19 -12.78 13.52 -11.30
C PHE A 19 -12.04 12.23 -10.89
N PRO A 20 -11.64 11.38 -11.86
CA PRO A 20 -10.82 10.21 -11.56
C PRO A 20 -9.39 10.62 -11.15
N ALA A 21 -8.81 9.90 -10.19
CA ALA A 21 -7.41 10.08 -9.80
C ALA A 21 -6.45 9.46 -10.84
N THR A 22 -5.29 10.06 -11.02
CA THR A 22 -4.25 9.59 -11.95
C THR A 22 -3.26 8.67 -11.24
N GLY A 23 -3.04 7.46 -11.77
CA GLY A 23 -1.98 6.55 -11.29
C GLY A 23 -0.59 7.00 -11.74
N VAL A 24 0.42 6.82 -10.89
CA VAL A 24 1.83 7.13 -11.18
C VAL A 24 2.70 5.93 -10.76
N SER A 25 3.58 5.43 -11.65
CA SER A 25 4.55 4.37 -11.31
C SER A 25 5.83 4.94 -10.70
N LEU A 26 6.56 4.10 -9.96
CA LEU A 26 7.87 4.46 -9.44
C LEU A 26 8.85 4.84 -10.58
N ARG A 27 8.80 4.15 -11.72
CA ARG A 27 9.61 4.49 -12.90
C ARG A 27 9.31 5.89 -13.43
N GLN A 28 8.03 6.27 -13.52
CA GLN A 28 7.64 7.63 -13.91
C GLN A 28 8.14 8.68 -12.90
N MET A 29 8.09 8.38 -11.60
CA MET A 29 8.57 9.28 -10.55
C MET A 29 10.10 9.48 -10.62
N VAL A 30 10.86 8.43 -10.90
CA VAL A 30 12.33 8.49 -11.03
C VAL A 30 12.74 9.22 -12.30
N GLN A 31 12.15 8.88 -13.45
CA GLN A 31 12.46 9.55 -14.73
C GLN A 31 12.19 11.05 -14.67
N PHE A 32 11.15 11.46 -13.95
CA PHE A 32 10.81 12.85 -13.74
C PHE A 32 11.76 13.57 -12.77
N GLY A 33 12.17 12.89 -11.69
CA GLY A 33 13.01 13.49 -10.65
C GLY A 33 14.51 13.41 -10.88
N ALA A 34 14.98 12.66 -11.89
CA ALA A 34 16.41 12.37 -12.08
C ALA A 34 17.26 13.62 -12.31
N ASN A 35 16.72 14.63 -13.00
CA ASN A 35 17.39 15.90 -13.26
C ASN A 35 16.48 17.05 -12.78
N PRO A 36 16.49 17.37 -11.47
CA PRO A 36 15.62 18.40 -10.93
C PRO A 36 16.10 19.78 -11.39
N SER A 37 15.23 20.50 -12.09
CA SER A 37 15.42 21.89 -12.48
C SER A 37 14.25 22.75 -12.04
N THR A 38 14.38 24.08 -12.02
CA THR A 38 13.27 24.98 -11.65
C THR A 38 12.03 24.74 -12.52
N GLY A 39 12.21 24.51 -13.82
CA GLY A 39 11.12 24.19 -14.75
C GLY A 39 10.51 22.82 -14.47
N THR A 40 11.33 21.79 -14.23
CA THR A 40 10.85 20.43 -13.94
C THR A 40 10.10 20.39 -12.61
N LEU A 41 10.64 21.00 -11.55
CA LEU A 41 9.97 21.15 -10.26
C LEU A 41 8.64 21.90 -10.39
N PHE A 42 8.58 22.93 -11.24
CA PHE A 42 7.34 23.65 -11.49
C PHE A 42 6.28 22.79 -12.17
N ARG A 43 6.64 21.98 -13.17
CA ARG A 43 5.71 20.99 -13.77
C ARG A 43 5.20 20.01 -12.72
N ALA A 44 6.05 19.62 -11.77
CA ALA A 44 5.68 18.76 -10.64
C ALA A 44 4.65 19.44 -9.75
N SER A 45 4.92 20.71 -9.37
CA SER A 45 4.01 21.54 -8.58
C SER A 45 2.66 21.68 -9.27
N GLN A 46 2.65 21.92 -10.58
CA GLN A 46 1.41 22.00 -11.37
C GLN A 46 0.62 20.69 -11.33
N PHE A 47 1.26 19.56 -11.63
CA PHE A 47 0.61 18.25 -11.55
C PHE A 47 -0.01 18.01 -10.17
N LEU A 48 0.76 18.24 -9.10
CA LEU A 48 0.29 18.02 -7.73
C LEU A 48 -0.80 18.99 -7.30
N SER A 49 -0.75 20.24 -7.77
CA SER A 49 -1.79 21.25 -7.50
C SER A 49 -3.15 20.89 -8.11
N GLU A 50 -3.17 20.00 -9.10
CA GLU A 50 -4.39 19.49 -9.74
C GLU A 50 -4.79 18.11 -9.20
N GLU A 51 -3.82 17.22 -9.00
CA GLU A 51 -4.04 15.82 -8.60
C GLU A 51 -4.33 15.67 -7.08
N LEU A 52 -3.62 16.39 -6.21
CA LEU A 52 -3.83 16.25 -4.75
C LEU A 52 -5.23 16.68 -4.32
N PRO A 53 -5.81 17.81 -4.79
CA PRO A 53 -7.19 18.16 -4.46
C PRO A 53 -8.20 17.08 -4.82
N ILE A 54 -8.06 16.41 -5.96
CA ILE A 54 -8.94 15.29 -6.36
C ILE A 54 -8.86 14.17 -5.32
N ARG A 55 -7.65 13.73 -4.97
CA ARG A 55 -7.44 12.64 -4.00
C ARG A 55 -7.95 13.00 -2.61
N LEU A 56 -7.70 14.22 -2.14
CA LEU A 56 -8.19 14.71 -0.85
C LEU A 56 -9.73 14.81 -0.84
N ALA A 57 -10.35 15.28 -1.93
CA ALA A 57 -11.80 15.37 -2.05
C ALA A 57 -12.47 14.00 -1.99
N HIS A 58 -11.90 12.98 -2.63
CA HIS A 58 -12.37 11.60 -2.49
C HIS A 58 -12.34 11.13 -1.03
N ARG A 59 -11.28 11.45 -0.28
CA ARG A 59 -11.20 11.08 1.15
C ARG A 59 -12.25 11.78 2.00
N VAL A 60 -12.46 13.08 1.79
CA VAL A 60 -13.53 13.81 2.49
C VAL A 60 -14.89 13.17 2.23
N ARG A 61 -15.21 12.87 0.96
CA ARG A 61 -16.47 12.26 0.57
C ARG A 61 -16.65 10.86 1.15
N GLU A 62 -15.65 10.00 1.07
CA GLU A 62 -15.73 8.64 1.61
C GLU A 62 -15.88 8.62 3.13
N LEU A 63 -15.17 9.51 3.86
CA LEU A 63 -15.32 9.65 5.31
C LEU A 63 -16.71 10.15 5.71
N ASP A 64 -17.33 10.99 4.88
CA ASP A 64 -18.68 11.52 5.12
C ASP A 64 -19.77 10.45 4.90
N GLN A 65 -19.51 9.52 3.97
CA GLN A 65 -20.42 8.44 3.58
C GLN A 65 -20.26 7.16 4.42
N LEU A 66 -19.44 7.17 5.48
CA LEU A 66 -19.25 5.99 6.32
C LEU A 66 -20.57 5.55 6.99
N PRO A 67 -20.90 4.25 6.96
CA PRO A 67 -22.19 3.73 7.38
C PRO A 67 -22.37 3.75 8.91
N ASP A 68 -23.59 3.46 9.35
CA ASP A 68 -23.95 3.16 10.75
C ASP A 68 -23.57 4.23 11.78
N GLY A 69 -23.40 5.48 11.36
CA GLY A 69 -22.98 6.59 12.23
C GLY A 69 -21.49 6.57 12.56
N LEU A 70 -20.66 5.78 11.85
CA LEU A 70 -19.21 5.82 12.01
C LEU A 70 -18.64 7.18 11.58
N ASN A 71 -19.21 7.81 10.55
CA ASN A 71 -18.89 9.19 10.14
C ASN A 71 -19.14 10.24 11.25
N GLU A 72 -19.95 9.91 12.26
CA GLU A 72 -20.28 10.82 13.36
C GLU A 72 -19.24 10.80 14.49
N MET A 73 -18.35 9.80 14.52
CA MET A 73 -17.38 9.62 15.59
C MET A 73 -16.41 10.82 15.65
N PRO A 74 -16.11 11.38 16.84
CA PRO A 74 -15.26 12.55 16.99
C PRO A 74 -13.92 12.43 16.26
N SER A 75 -13.26 11.28 16.37
CA SER A 75 -11.96 11.06 15.72
C SER A 75 -12.08 10.96 14.19
N ILE A 76 -13.16 10.40 13.67
CA ILE A 76 -13.44 10.35 12.21
C ILE A 76 -13.70 11.75 11.65
N LYS A 77 -14.48 12.57 12.38
CA LYS A 77 -14.71 13.99 12.02
C LYS A 77 -13.41 14.78 12.00
N LYS A 78 -12.54 14.60 13.01
CA LYS A 78 -11.22 15.24 13.08
C LYS A 78 -10.37 14.94 11.85
N VAL A 79 -10.31 13.67 11.43
CA VAL A 79 -9.58 13.28 10.22
C VAL A 79 -10.22 13.90 8.97
N LYS A 80 -11.55 13.89 8.86
CA LYS A 80 -12.28 14.52 7.75
C LYS A 80 -11.94 16.01 7.63
N ASP A 81 -11.89 16.72 8.74
CA ASP A 81 -11.56 18.15 8.79
C ASP A 81 -10.10 18.40 8.38
N TRP A 82 -9.15 17.54 8.77
CA TRP A 82 -7.77 17.63 8.28
C TRP A 82 -7.66 17.49 6.76
N TYR A 83 -8.42 16.57 6.15
CA TYR A 83 -8.45 16.43 4.69
C TYR A 83 -9.08 17.66 4.01
N ALA A 84 -10.18 18.18 4.55
CA ALA A 84 -10.86 19.35 4.00
C ALA A 84 -10.03 20.64 4.14
N GLN A 85 -9.36 20.84 5.27
CA GLN A 85 -8.42 21.95 5.46
C GLN A 85 -7.24 21.86 4.47
N SER A 86 -6.67 20.66 4.29
CA SER A 86 -5.56 20.47 3.37
C SER A 86 -5.97 20.71 1.91
N PHE A 87 -7.21 20.35 1.56
CA PHE A 87 -7.79 20.65 0.25
C PHE A 87 -7.91 22.16 0.02
N GLU A 88 -8.43 22.89 1.02
CA GLU A 88 -8.58 24.35 0.96
C GLU A 88 -7.22 25.05 0.81
N GLU A 89 -6.22 24.64 1.60
CA GLU A 89 -4.87 25.21 1.54
C GLU A 89 -4.18 25.02 0.18
N ILE A 90 -4.37 23.87 -0.48
CA ILE A 90 -3.80 23.65 -1.82
C ILE A 90 -4.54 24.47 -2.88
N THR A 91 -5.89 24.49 -2.82
CA THR A 91 -6.71 25.15 -3.85
C THR A 91 -6.71 26.68 -3.73
N SER A 92 -6.46 27.21 -2.54
CA SER A 92 -6.32 28.66 -2.30
C SER A 92 -4.92 29.18 -2.59
N LEU A 93 -3.93 28.32 -2.85
CA LEU A 93 -2.56 28.76 -3.11
C LEU A 93 -2.48 29.55 -4.44
N PRO A 94 -2.02 30.81 -4.42
CA PRO A 94 -1.99 31.64 -5.61
C PRO A 94 -0.96 31.11 -6.63
N ARG A 95 -1.44 30.88 -7.86
CA ARG A 95 -0.60 30.47 -9.00
C ARG A 95 0.23 31.66 -9.50
N PRO A 96 1.46 31.44 -10.00
CA PRO A 96 2.28 32.54 -10.52
C PRO A 96 1.69 33.09 -11.82
N SER A 97 1.73 34.41 -11.97
CA SER A 97 1.35 35.10 -13.20
C SER A 97 2.49 35.02 -14.20
N LEU A 98 2.44 34.03 -15.09
CA LEU A 98 3.46 33.83 -16.13
C LEU A 98 3.04 34.49 -17.45
N SER A 99 4.00 35.05 -18.20
CA SER A 99 3.78 35.49 -19.57
C SER A 99 3.46 34.30 -20.48
N GLN A 100 2.83 34.57 -21.63
CA GLN A 100 2.43 33.51 -22.56
C GLN A 100 3.64 32.74 -23.10
N ASP A 101 4.74 33.43 -23.37
CA ASP A 101 5.99 32.82 -23.85
C ASP A 101 6.59 31.83 -22.85
N ILE A 102 6.56 32.17 -21.55
CA ILE A 102 7.07 31.30 -20.48
C ILE A 102 6.19 30.05 -20.35
N ARG A 103 4.86 30.20 -20.46
CA ARG A 103 3.94 29.04 -20.43
C ARG A 103 4.16 28.13 -21.63
N ASP A 104 4.35 28.68 -22.82
CA ASP A 104 4.59 27.90 -24.03
C ASP A 104 5.94 27.17 -23.95
N ARG A 105 6.98 27.81 -23.39
CA ARG A 105 8.26 27.17 -23.11
C ARG A 105 8.13 26.03 -22.09
N LEU A 106 7.35 26.22 -21.02
CA LEU A 106 7.00 25.19 -20.06
C LEU A 106 6.14 24.07 -20.63
N LEU A 107 5.60 24.18 -21.84
CA LEU A 107 4.82 23.12 -22.51
C LEU A 107 5.60 22.44 -23.65
N ARG A 108 6.71 23.02 -24.10
CA ARG A 108 7.56 22.40 -25.13
C ARG A 108 8.35 21.23 -24.50
N PRO A 109 8.27 20.01 -25.07
CA PRO A 109 9.25 18.97 -24.76
C PRO A 109 10.62 19.42 -25.25
N ALA A 110 11.68 19.10 -24.51
CA ALA A 110 13.04 19.41 -24.92
C ALA A 110 13.30 18.88 -26.34
N LYS A 111 13.87 19.70 -27.23
CA LYS A 111 14.33 19.26 -28.55
C LYS A 111 15.66 18.52 -28.34
N ASP A 112 15.64 17.20 -28.26
CA ASP A 112 16.88 16.43 -28.36
C ASP A 112 17.50 16.65 -29.75
N GLY A 113 18.64 17.34 -29.77
CA GLY A 113 19.64 17.13 -30.80
C GLY A 113 20.03 15.65 -30.80
N GLN A 114 20.29 15.12 -31.98
CA GLN A 114 20.69 13.74 -32.23
C GLN A 114 21.69 13.20 -31.17
N GLN A 115 21.45 11.96 -30.73
CA GLN A 115 22.28 11.11 -29.83
C GLN A 115 21.98 11.17 -28.32
N ASN A 116 20.82 10.68 -27.90
CA ASN A 116 20.69 9.55 -26.97
C ASN A 116 19.21 9.29 -26.71
N GLY A 117 18.75 8.07 -26.97
CA GLY A 117 17.33 7.71 -26.97
C GLY A 117 16.65 7.86 -25.60
N VAL A 118 16.17 9.06 -25.27
CA VAL A 118 15.13 9.25 -24.25
C VAL A 118 13.83 8.77 -24.86
N SER A 119 13.72 7.44 -24.91
CA SER A 119 12.61 6.68 -25.46
C SER A 119 11.29 7.19 -24.90
N MET A 120 10.33 7.38 -25.81
CA MET A 120 8.91 7.42 -25.49
C MET A 120 8.58 6.46 -24.34
N LEU A 121 7.82 6.96 -23.35
CA LEU A 121 7.31 6.18 -22.22
C LEU A 121 6.76 4.83 -22.75
N SER A 122 7.46 3.75 -22.45
CA SER A 122 6.98 2.39 -22.76
C SER A 122 5.70 2.13 -21.97
N ARG A 123 4.74 1.42 -22.57
CA ARG A 123 3.52 1.03 -21.88
C ARG A 123 3.87 0.13 -20.69
N SER A 124 3.25 0.40 -19.54
CA SER A 124 3.33 -0.45 -18.35
C SER A 124 2.63 -1.79 -18.61
N THR A 125 3.26 -2.90 -18.22
CA THR A 125 2.71 -4.26 -18.18
C THR A 125 2.04 -4.52 -16.82
N THR A 126 1.19 -5.55 -16.70
CA THR A 126 0.45 -5.88 -15.47
C THR A 126 1.09 -7.05 -14.75
N ASN A 127 1.21 -7.02 -13.41
CA ASN A 127 1.54 -8.23 -12.64
C ASN A 127 0.37 -9.23 -12.74
N PRO A 128 0.54 -10.39 -13.39
CA PRO A 128 -0.54 -11.36 -13.62
C PRO A 128 -1.02 -12.06 -12.34
N SER A 129 -0.25 -11.95 -11.24
CA SER A 129 -0.56 -12.58 -9.94
C SER A 129 -1.57 -11.80 -9.11
N ILE A 130 -1.88 -10.56 -9.47
CA ILE A 130 -2.87 -9.72 -8.80
C ILE A 130 -4.14 -9.68 -9.66
N GLN A 131 -5.26 -10.18 -9.11
CA GLN A 131 -6.52 -10.18 -9.85
C GLN A 131 -6.99 -8.72 -10.13
N PRO A 132 -7.43 -8.42 -11.37
CA PRO A 132 -8.00 -7.12 -11.68
C PRO A 132 -9.23 -6.81 -10.81
N GLY A 133 -9.23 -5.67 -10.12
CA GLY A 133 -10.36 -5.21 -9.30
C GLY A 133 -10.29 -5.56 -7.81
N THR A 134 -9.32 -6.36 -7.36
CA THR A 134 -9.20 -6.73 -5.93
C THR A 134 -8.83 -5.53 -5.05
N TYR A 135 -8.12 -4.53 -5.60
CA TYR A 135 -7.75 -3.29 -4.90
C TYR A 135 -7.83 -2.09 -5.85
N GLN A 136 -9.02 -1.52 -6.00
CA GLN A 136 -9.19 -0.22 -6.68
C GLN A 136 -9.07 0.92 -5.67
N SER A 137 -8.23 1.90 -5.99
CA SER A 137 -8.04 3.13 -5.20
C SER A 137 -9.27 4.06 -5.19
N SER A 138 -10.31 3.73 -5.96
CA SER A 138 -11.63 4.38 -5.94
C SER A 138 -12.74 3.33 -6.05
N PRO A 139 -13.78 3.38 -5.20
CA PRO A 139 -14.99 2.55 -5.33
C PRO A 139 -15.96 3.10 -6.39
N TRP A 140 -15.66 4.25 -7.00
CA TRP A 140 -16.58 4.97 -7.88
C TRP A 140 -16.15 4.82 -9.34
N GLU A 141 -16.63 3.76 -10.00
CA GLU A 141 -17.18 3.77 -11.37
C GLU A 141 -17.59 2.36 -11.83
N ALA A 142 -18.89 2.11 -11.92
CA ALA A 142 -19.52 1.31 -12.99
C ALA A 142 -21.05 1.37 -12.87
N ASN A 143 -21.65 2.55 -12.94
CA ASN A 143 -23.01 2.63 -13.45
C ASN A 143 -23.13 3.85 -14.36
N GLY A 144 -22.90 3.60 -15.64
CA GLY A 144 -22.82 4.62 -16.66
C GLY A 144 -22.72 3.95 -18.02
N ASN A 145 -23.86 3.53 -18.53
CA ASN A 145 -24.07 3.18 -19.93
C ASN A 145 -23.73 4.41 -20.79
N GLY A 146 -22.45 4.55 -21.15
CA GLY A 146 -21.90 5.74 -21.81
C GLY A 146 -21.02 5.31 -22.98
N ASN A 147 -21.65 5.12 -24.13
CA ASN A 147 -21.00 4.88 -25.40
C ASN A 147 -20.17 6.14 -25.78
N GLY A 148 -18.85 6.13 -25.61
CA GLY A 148 -18.03 7.33 -25.79
C GLY A 148 -16.55 7.04 -26.04
N ARG A 149 -16.14 7.19 -27.30
CA ARG A 149 -14.75 7.19 -27.79
C ARG A 149 -13.89 8.21 -27.04
N GLY A 150 -13.25 7.83 -25.93
CA GLY A 150 -12.50 8.74 -25.05
C GLY A 150 -11.05 8.35 -24.72
N GLY A 151 -10.53 7.25 -25.29
CA GLY A 151 -9.21 6.71 -24.93
C GLY A 151 -7.99 7.58 -25.27
N GLY A 152 -8.16 8.59 -26.14
CA GLY A 152 -7.05 9.46 -26.58
C GLY A 152 -6.69 10.59 -25.60
N ARG A 153 -7.64 11.09 -24.79
CA ARG A 153 -7.40 12.29 -23.94
C ARG A 153 -6.62 12.00 -22.66
N ARG A 154 -6.79 10.82 -22.03
CA ARG A 154 -6.07 10.45 -20.79
C ARG A 154 -4.55 10.37 -20.98
N ASN A 155 -4.09 9.82 -22.11
CA ASN A 155 -2.66 9.69 -22.43
C ASN A 155 -1.98 11.04 -22.72
N VAL A 156 -2.73 12.05 -23.15
CA VAL A 156 -2.19 13.38 -23.50
C VAL A 156 -1.90 14.20 -22.25
N VAL A 157 -2.75 14.11 -21.22
CA VAL A 157 -2.57 14.88 -19.96
C VAL A 157 -1.40 14.32 -19.14
N SER A 158 -1.31 13.00 -18.98
CA SER A 158 -0.14 12.37 -18.34
C SER A 158 1.16 12.67 -19.11
N ARG A 159 1.17 12.55 -20.45
CA ARG A 159 2.33 12.94 -21.27
C ARG A 159 2.76 14.40 -21.12
N ARG A 160 1.85 15.30 -20.76
CA ARG A 160 2.14 16.74 -20.66
C ARG A 160 2.96 17.08 -19.42
N TYR A 161 2.76 16.38 -18.32
CA TYR A 161 3.46 16.64 -17.06
C TYR A 161 4.83 15.95 -16.95
N TYR A 162 5.01 14.79 -17.61
CA TYR A 162 6.23 13.98 -17.49
C TYR A 162 7.27 14.20 -18.62
N ALA A 163 7.13 15.24 -19.43
CA ALA A 163 8.14 15.59 -20.43
C ALA A 163 9.32 16.34 -19.76
N THR A 164 10.53 16.21 -20.32
CA THR A 164 11.69 17.03 -19.94
C THR A 164 11.49 18.47 -20.41
N VAL A 165 11.98 19.45 -19.63
CA VAL A 165 11.90 20.88 -19.95
C VAL A 165 13.22 21.32 -20.59
N ASP A 166 13.16 22.25 -21.55
CA ASP A 166 14.34 22.92 -22.09
C ASP A 166 14.85 23.98 -21.09
N ASP A 167 15.90 23.63 -20.35
CA ASP A 167 16.54 24.44 -19.31
C ASP A 167 17.70 25.31 -19.82
N GLY A 168 17.87 25.47 -21.14
CA GLY A 168 18.98 26.24 -21.73
C GLY A 168 19.04 27.74 -21.40
N VAL A 169 18.02 28.29 -20.72
CA VAL A 169 17.94 29.70 -20.30
C VAL A 169 17.33 29.78 -18.90
N GLU A 170 17.82 30.69 -18.06
CA GLU A 170 17.38 30.90 -16.67
C GLU A 170 15.85 31.13 -16.58
N TRP A 171 15.22 30.53 -15.56
CA TRP A 171 13.79 30.63 -15.31
C TRP A 171 13.46 31.86 -14.47
N PRO A 172 12.27 32.47 -14.64
CA PRO A 172 11.84 33.58 -13.80
C PRO A 172 11.84 33.21 -12.31
N PRO A 173 12.26 34.12 -11.41
CA PRO A 173 12.34 33.85 -9.97
C PRO A 173 10.98 33.48 -9.37
N GLU A 174 9.87 33.94 -9.96
CA GLU A 174 8.51 33.63 -9.52
C GLU A 174 8.20 32.12 -9.57
N LEU A 175 8.85 31.35 -10.46
CA LEU A 175 8.70 29.89 -10.52
C LEU A 175 9.38 29.21 -9.34
N SER A 176 10.61 29.62 -9.03
CA SER A 176 11.33 29.13 -7.85
C SER A 176 10.57 29.48 -6.57
N ASP A 177 10.05 30.70 -6.46
CA ASP A 177 9.30 31.16 -5.29
C ASP A 177 7.96 30.42 -5.14
N TYR A 178 7.29 30.11 -6.25
CA TYR A 178 6.10 29.25 -6.20
C TYR A 178 6.45 27.82 -5.75
N ASN A 179 7.50 27.20 -6.29
CA ASN A 179 7.92 25.86 -5.89
C ASN A 179 8.24 25.79 -4.38
N LYS A 180 8.97 26.78 -3.84
CA LYS A 180 9.28 26.87 -2.41
C LYS A 180 8.02 26.99 -1.57
N ARG A 181 7.10 27.90 -1.92
CA ARG A 181 5.83 28.08 -1.20
C ARG A 181 4.97 26.83 -1.25
N PHE A 182 4.86 26.20 -2.42
CA PHE A 182 4.10 24.97 -2.59
C PHE A 182 4.68 23.82 -1.76
N ALA A 183 6.00 23.62 -1.79
CA ALA A 183 6.68 22.62 -0.95
C ALA A 183 6.47 22.88 0.55
N GLN A 184 6.52 24.13 1.00
CA GLN A 184 6.22 24.51 2.39
C GLN A 184 4.75 24.18 2.77
N THR A 185 3.79 24.50 1.91
CA THR A 185 2.38 24.10 2.11
C THR A 185 2.24 22.58 2.20
N LEU A 186 2.92 21.84 1.33
CA LEU A 186 2.91 20.38 1.38
C LEU A 186 3.56 19.81 2.65
N ASP A 187 4.61 20.42 3.18
CA ASP A 187 5.22 19.99 4.45
C ASP A 187 4.27 20.18 5.64
N VAL A 188 3.56 21.31 5.69
CA VAL A 188 2.50 21.55 6.70
C VAL A 188 1.41 20.48 6.60
N ILE A 189 0.96 20.16 5.40
CA ILE A 189 -0.04 19.12 5.16
C ILE A 189 0.50 17.74 5.59
N LYS A 190 1.74 17.40 5.22
CA LYS A 190 2.39 16.14 5.62
C LYS A 190 2.36 15.96 7.15
N ARG A 191 2.78 16.98 7.89
CA ARG A 191 2.82 16.99 9.36
C ARG A 191 1.43 16.96 10.02
N ARG A 192 0.43 17.58 9.39
CA ARG A 192 -0.97 17.50 9.85
C ARG A 192 -1.50 16.08 9.77
N HIS A 193 -1.10 15.34 8.73
CA HIS A 193 -1.61 14.00 8.44
C HIS A 193 -0.83 12.86 9.10
N ASP A 194 0.22 13.13 9.87
CA ASP A 194 1.04 12.08 10.50
C ASP A 194 0.24 11.19 11.44
N SER A 195 -0.63 11.77 12.28
CA SER A 195 -1.46 11.04 13.24
C SER A 195 -2.77 10.48 12.66
N VAL A 196 -2.96 10.48 11.34
CA VAL A 196 -4.20 9.97 10.72
C VAL A 196 -4.43 8.49 11.01
N VAL A 197 -3.39 7.66 11.01
CA VAL A 197 -3.54 6.21 11.27
C VAL A 197 -4.04 5.97 12.70
N THR A 198 -3.40 6.59 13.69
CA THR A 198 -3.78 6.46 15.10
C THR A 198 -5.15 7.07 15.39
N THR A 199 -5.45 8.23 14.81
CA THR A 199 -6.75 8.89 14.98
C THR A 199 -7.88 8.10 14.32
N MET A 200 -7.66 7.51 13.14
CA MET A 200 -8.63 6.61 12.53
C MET A 200 -8.87 5.37 13.39
N ALA A 201 -7.81 4.73 13.91
CA ALA A 201 -7.95 3.59 14.81
C ALA A 201 -8.78 3.94 16.05
N GLN A 202 -8.55 5.13 16.63
CA GLN A 202 -9.36 5.66 17.72
C GLN A 202 -10.83 5.86 17.33
N GLY A 203 -11.13 6.37 16.14
CA GLY A 203 -12.49 6.52 15.65
C GLY A 203 -13.23 5.20 15.46
N ILE A 204 -12.52 4.16 15.03
CA ILE A 204 -13.07 2.80 14.96
C ILE A 204 -13.31 2.24 16.37
N LEU A 205 -12.42 2.49 17.34
CA LEU A 205 -12.62 2.10 18.74
C LEU A 205 -13.84 2.77 19.36
N GLU A 206 -14.01 4.09 19.16
CA GLU A 206 -15.19 4.85 19.58
C GLU A 206 -16.47 4.20 19.05
N TYR A 207 -16.48 3.83 17.77
CA TYR A 207 -17.61 3.15 17.13
C TYR A 207 -17.88 1.77 17.73
N LYS A 208 -16.84 0.93 17.93
CA LYS A 208 -16.98 -0.40 18.55
C LYS A 208 -17.57 -0.31 19.96
N ARG A 209 -17.11 0.66 20.77
CA ARG A 209 -17.64 0.92 22.12
C ARG A 209 -19.11 1.33 22.07
N LYS A 210 -19.48 2.28 21.19
CA LYS A 210 -20.86 2.77 21.05
C LYS A 210 -21.83 1.68 20.58
N ARG A 211 -21.39 0.77 19.71
CA ARG A 211 -22.23 -0.29 19.12
C ARG A 211 -22.13 -1.64 19.83
N GLN A 212 -21.27 -1.78 20.85
CA GLN A 212 -20.98 -3.05 21.52
C GLN A 212 -20.62 -4.19 20.55
N ARG A 213 -19.96 -3.88 19.43
CA ARG A 213 -19.55 -4.86 18.42
C ARG A 213 -18.10 -5.31 18.67
N MET A 214 -17.89 -6.63 18.68
CA MET A 214 -16.56 -7.24 18.83
C MET A 214 -15.74 -7.16 17.54
N GLN A 215 -16.38 -7.26 16.37
CA GLN A 215 -15.74 -7.30 15.05
C GLN A 215 -16.28 -6.20 14.13
N ILE A 216 -15.44 -5.80 13.18
CA ILE A 216 -15.77 -4.84 12.12
C ILE A 216 -16.34 -5.60 10.92
N ASP A 217 -17.29 -5.01 10.20
CA ASP A 217 -17.85 -5.62 9.00
C ASP A 217 -16.91 -5.53 7.79
N ASN A 218 -17.19 -6.36 6.76
CA ASN A 218 -16.37 -6.38 5.53
C ASN A 218 -16.38 -5.05 4.77
N ASN A 219 -17.44 -4.23 4.95
CA ASN A 219 -17.56 -2.93 4.30
C ASN A 219 -16.56 -1.92 4.86
N ILE A 220 -16.44 -1.84 6.19
CA ILE A 220 -15.46 -0.97 6.84
C ILE A 220 -14.04 -1.48 6.58
N GLN A 221 -13.80 -2.80 6.55
CA GLN A 221 -12.50 -3.36 6.16
C GLN A 221 -12.09 -2.91 4.76
N SER A 222 -12.99 -3.09 3.78
CA SER A 222 -12.77 -2.65 2.39
C SER A 222 -12.59 -1.14 2.28
N PHE A 223 -13.28 -0.36 3.10
CA PHE A 223 -13.07 1.08 3.19
C PHE A 223 -11.67 1.41 3.73
N LEU A 224 -11.24 0.80 4.84
CA LEU A 224 -9.94 1.07 5.46
C LEU A 224 -8.79 0.73 4.52
N ASP A 225 -8.87 -0.39 3.79
CA ASP A 225 -7.91 -0.74 2.74
C ASP A 225 -7.79 0.35 1.68
N ARG A 226 -8.92 0.77 1.11
CA ARG A 226 -8.96 1.86 0.11
C ARG A 226 -8.47 3.17 0.70
N PHE A 227 -8.83 3.47 1.95
CA PHE A 227 -8.46 4.67 2.68
C PHE A 227 -6.94 4.77 2.84
N TYR A 228 -6.31 3.74 3.40
CA TYR A 228 -4.87 3.71 3.64
C TYR A 228 -4.06 3.59 2.35
N MET A 229 -4.53 2.85 1.34
CA MET A 229 -3.88 2.79 0.03
C MET A 229 -3.78 4.18 -0.62
N SER A 230 -4.86 4.95 -0.61
CA SER A 230 -4.83 6.33 -1.11
C SER A 230 -3.95 7.25 -0.27
N ARG A 231 -3.95 7.08 1.06
CA ARG A 231 -3.07 7.85 1.95
C ARG A 231 -1.59 7.58 1.67
N ILE A 232 -1.20 6.32 1.44
CA ILE A 232 0.15 5.94 1.01
C ILE A 232 0.49 6.68 -0.28
N GLY A 233 -0.41 6.67 -1.27
CA GLY A 233 -0.21 7.39 -2.53
C GLY A 233 -0.13 8.92 -2.40
N ILE A 234 -0.90 9.54 -1.50
CA ILE A 234 -0.81 10.98 -1.21
C ILE A 234 0.54 11.30 -0.56
N ARG A 235 0.96 10.52 0.45
CA ARG A 235 2.26 10.70 1.13
C ARG A 235 3.44 10.48 0.19
N MET A 236 3.32 9.53 -0.75
CA MET A 236 4.33 9.27 -1.77
C MET A 236 4.55 10.51 -2.66
N LEU A 237 3.46 11.08 -3.20
CA LEU A 237 3.54 12.27 -4.04
C LEU A 237 4.06 13.50 -3.30
N ILE A 238 3.55 13.75 -2.10
CA ILE A 238 3.98 14.87 -1.25
C ILE A 238 5.46 14.71 -0.86
N GLY A 239 5.83 13.51 -0.39
CA GLY A 239 7.21 13.21 0.01
C GLY A 239 8.20 13.40 -1.12
N GLN A 240 7.86 12.90 -2.32
CA GLN A 240 8.71 13.07 -3.50
C GLN A 240 8.94 14.55 -3.84
N HIS A 241 7.88 15.36 -3.84
CA HIS A 241 8.01 16.77 -4.22
C HIS A 241 8.81 17.59 -3.21
N ILE A 242 8.57 17.37 -1.92
CA ILE A 242 9.34 18.02 -0.85
C ILE A 242 10.82 17.64 -1.00
N ALA A 243 11.10 16.35 -1.18
CA ALA A 243 12.44 15.82 -1.31
C ALA A 243 13.21 16.39 -2.51
N LEU A 244 12.56 16.49 -3.67
CA LEU A 244 13.16 17.09 -4.87
C LEU A 244 13.36 18.62 -4.75
N THR A 245 12.60 19.29 -3.89
CA THR A 245 12.70 20.74 -3.68
C THR A 245 13.74 21.11 -2.61
N ASP A 246 13.99 20.22 -1.65
CA ASP A 246 15.01 20.41 -0.62
C ASP A 246 16.40 20.12 -1.17
N GLN A 247 17.18 21.17 -1.43
CA GLN A 247 18.54 21.09 -2.00
C GLN A 247 19.51 20.25 -1.15
N LYS A 248 19.21 20.00 0.13
CA LYS A 248 20.04 19.14 0.99
C LYS A 248 20.06 17.68 0.55
N GLN A 249 18.99 17.19 -0.09
CA GLN A 249 18.90 15.82 -0.59
C GLN A 249 19.48 15.65 -2.00
N ALA A 250 19.77 16.74 -2.71
CA ALA A 250 20.44 16.69 -4.01
C ALA A 250 21.90 16.19 -3.93
N ALA A 251 22.44 15.99 -2.72
CA ALA A 251 23.79 15.52 -2.49
C ALA A 251 23.95 13.99 -2.54
N GLU A 252 22.86 13.20 -2.49
CA GLU A 252 22.96 11.75 -2.50
C GLU A 252 22.77 11.16 -3.91
N PRO A 253 23.83 10.60 -4.54
CA PRO A 253 23.83 10.24 -5.96
C PRO A 253 22.86 9.10 -6.32
N ASN A 254 22.44 8.29 -5.34
CA ASN A 254 21.54 7.16 -5.56
C ASN A 254 20.07 7.52 -5.30
N TYR A 255 19.76 8.74 -4.85
CA TYR A 255 18.41 9.14 -4.48
C TYR A 255 17.78 10.07 -5.53
N VAL A 256 16.52 9.77 -5.86
CA VAL A 256 15.65 10.64 -6.65
C VAL A 256 14.43 10.94 -5.79
N GLY A 257 14.50 12.06 -5.06
CA GLY A 257 13.53 12.40 -4.03
C GLY A 257 13.58 11.37 -2.89
N ILE A 258 12.48 10.66 -2.65
CA ILE A 258 12.39 9.61 -1.60
C ILE A 258 12.72 8.20 -2.12
N ILE A 259 13.06 8.08 -3.40
CA ILE A 259 13.30 6.80 -4.08
C ILE A 259 14.80 6.57 -4.17
N CYS A 260 15.29 5.45 -3.66
CA CYS A 260 16.68 5.05 -3.83
C CYS A 260 16.79 4.06 -5.00
N THR A 261 17.57 4.43 -6.00
CA THR A 261 17.82 3.62 -7.21
C THR A 261 18.63 2.36 -6.92
N LYS A 262 19.38 2.33 -5.81
CA LYS A 262 20.21 1.22 -5.35
C LYS A 262 19.99 0.99 -3.85
N THR A 263 18.76 0.66 -3.47
CA THR A 263 18.42 0.34 -2.08
C THR A 263 19.13 -0.94 -1.67
N ASN A 264 20.07 -0.88 -0.72
CA ASN A 264 20.72 -2.07 -0.16
C ASN A 264 19.78 -2.76 0.83
N VAL A 265 19.33 -3.98 0.48
CA VAL A 265 18.37 -4.73 1.28
C VAL A 265 19.01 -5.33 2.53
N HIS A 266 20.29 -5.70 2.44
CA HIS A 266 21.02 -6.26 3.56
C HIS A 266 21.12 -5.24 4.70
N GLU A 267 21.61 -4.03 4.41
CA GLU A 267 21.74 -2.94 5.39
C GLU A 267 20.38 -2.56 5.99
N LEU A 268 19.36 -2.40 5.15
CA LEU A 268 18.03 -2.01 5.60
C LEU A 268 17.36 -3.08 6.47
N ALA A 269 17.56 -4.36 6.14
CA ALA A 269 17.06 -5.47 6.95
C ALA A 269 17.80 -5.57 8.28
N GLN A 270 19.12 -5.37 8.28
CA GLN A 270 19.94 -5.36 9.49
C GLN A 270 19.48 -4.25 10.46
N GLU A 271 19.28 -3.03 9.96
CA GLU A 271 18.77 -1.91 10.75
C GLU A 271 17.36 -2.20 11.31
N ALA A 272 16.46 -2.76 10.49
CA ALA A 272 15.12 -3.13 10.92
C ALA A 272 15.12 -4.22 12.01
N ILE A 273 16.06 -5.18 11.92
CA ILE A 273 16.28 -6.23 12.92
C ILE A 273 16.71 -5.62 14.25
N GLU A 274 17.72 -4.75 14.24
CA GLU A 274 18.24 -4.10 15.44
C GLU A 274 17.15 -3.26 16.12
N ASN A 275 16.42 -2.46 15.35
CA ASN A 275 15.30 -1.67 15.85
C ASN A 275 14.19 -2.53 16.44
N ALA A 276 13.82 -3.64 15.80
CA ALA A 276 12.78 -4.54 16.31
C ALA A 276 13.22 -5.27 17.58
N ARG A 277 14.49 -5.68 17.67
CA ARG A 277 15.07 -6.30 18.88
C ARG A 277 15.09 -5.32 20.06
N PHE A 278 15.53 -4.09 19.82
CA PHE A 278 15.53 -3.05 20.84
C PHE A 278 14.13 -2.79 21.40
N VAL A 279 13.11 -2.68 20.54
CA VAL A 279 11.71 -2.52 20.98
C VAL A 279 11.20 -3.74 21.75
N CYS A 280 11.64 -4.94 21.37
CA CYS A 280 11.31 -6.17 22.07
C CYS A 280 11.92 -6.20 23.49
N GLU A 281 13.19 -5.80 23.64
CA GLU A 281 13.89 -5.68 24.92
C GLU A 281 13.22 -4.66 25.84
N ASP A 282 12.97 -3.44 25.35
CA ASP A 282 12.33 -2.36 26.14
C ASP A 282 10.93 -2.76 26.60
N HIS A 283 10.16 -3.47 25.77
CA HIS A 283 8.78 -3.84 26.10
C HIS A 283 8.67 -4.99 27.11
N TYR A 284 9.49 -6.03 26.95
CA TYR A 284 9.43 -7.23 27.79
C TYR A 284 10.44 -7.20 28.95
N GLY A 285 11.28 -6.17 29.04
CA GLY A 285 12.32 -6.06 30.06
C GLY A 285 13.41 -7.13 29.91
N LEU A 286 13.67 -7.58 28.70
CA LEU A 286 14.65 -8.65 28.43
C LEU A 286 16.07 -8.09 28.47
N PHE A 287 17.01 -8.91 28.95
CA PHE A 287 18.44 -8.60 28.84
C PHE A 287 18.95 -8.73 27.40
N ASP A 288 18.43 -9.71 26.65
CA ASP A 288 18.73 -9.94 25.23
C ASP A 288 17.47 -10.43 24.51
N ALA A 289 17.06 -9.74 23.44
CA ALA A 289 15.94 -10.19 22.60
C ALA A 289 16.28 -11.46 21.81
N PRO A 290 15.25 -12.17 21.27
CA PRO A 290 15.48 -13.30 20.39
C PRO A 290 16.44 -12.94 19.24
N LYS A 291 17.47 -13.77 19.06
CA LYS A 291 18.46 -13.58 18.00
C LYS A 291 17.78 -13.70 16.64
N VAL A 292 18.20 -12.85 15.71
CA VAL A 292 17.72 -12.88 14.33
C VAL A 292 18.89 -13.15 13.39
N GLN A 293 18.77 -14.20 12.59
CA GLN A 293 19.75 -14.56 11.56
C GLN A 293 19.31 -13.99 10.21
N LEU A 294 20.11 -13.07 9.66
CA LEU A 294 19.94 -12.54 8.30
C LEU A 294 20.74 -13.38 7.30
N VAL A 295 20.04 -13.96 6.33
CA VAL A 295 20.60 -14.64 5.16
C VAL A 295 20.26 -13.79 3.93
N CYS A 296 21.15 -12.87 3.58
CA CYS A 296 20.99 -11.95 2.47
C CYS A 296 22.36 -11.70 1.81
N LYS A 297 22.41 -11.67 0.48
CA LYS A 297 23.61 -11.24 -0.24
C LYS A 297 23.93 -9.78 0.11
N PRO A 298 25.15 -9.44 0.58
CA PRO A 298 25.49 -8.09 1.05
C PRO A 298 25.36 -6.98 -0.01
N ASP A 299 25.47 -7.32 -1.29
CA ASP A 299 25.47 -6.43 -2.44
C ASP A 299 24.12 -6.39 -3.19
N LEU A 300 23.08 -7.05 -2.66
CA LEU A 300 21.76 -7.07 -3.27
C LEU A 300 21.13 -5.69 -3.18
N THR A 301 21.02 -5.04 -4.34
CA THR A 301 20.46 -3.70 -4.47
C THR A 301 19.36 -3.67 -5.53
N PHE A 302 18.32 -2.89 -5.27
CA PHE A 302 17.26 -2.64 -6.25
C PHE A 302 16.61 -1.27 -6.05
N MET A 303 15.87 -0.80 -7.05
CA MET A 303 15.20 0.49 -6.99
C MET A 303 13.93 0.39 -6.14
N TYR A 304 13.89 1.08 -5.02
CA TYR A 304 12.73 1.06 -4.13
C TYR A 304 12.64 2.32 -3.25
N VAL A 305 11.62 2.39 -2.41
CA VAL A 305 11.46 3.42 -1.38
C VAL A 305 11.93 2.84 -0.05
N PRO A 306 13.14 3.17 0.45
CA PRO A 306 13.72 2.54 1.65
C PRO A 306 12.80 2.64 2.87
N GLY A 307 12.16 3.79 3.08
CA GLY A 307 11.23 3.99 4.19
C GLY A 307 10.01 3.06 4.16
N HIS A 308 9.52 2.67 2.98
CA HIS A 308 8.42 1.70 2.88
C HIS A 308 8.88 0.29 3.25
N LEU A 309 10.05 -0.11 2.75
CA LEU A 309 10.60 -1.43 3.01
C LEU A 309 11.00 -1.60 4.48
N SER A 310 11.67 -0.60 5.07
CA SER A 310 12.00 -0.57 6.50
C SER A 310 10.75 -0.71 7.37
N HIS A 311 9.68 0.02 7.07
CA HIS A 311 8.42 -0.09 7.80
C HIS A 311 7.82 -1.51 7.74
N MET A 312 7.78 -2.13 6.57
CA MET A 312 7.27 -3.50 6.40
C MET A 312 8.10 -4.53 7.17
N LEU A 313 9.43 -4.42 7.10
CA LEU A 313 10.35 -5.30 7.82
C LEU A 313 10.21 -5.13 9.33
N PHE A 314 10.22 -3.89 9.81
CA PHE A 314 10.08 -3.58 11.23
C PHE A 314 8.77 -4.13 11.82
N GLU A 315 7.63 -3.88 11.16
CA GLU A 315 6.33 -4.35 11.67
C GLU A 315 6.19 -5.87 11.66
N THR A 316 6.75 -6.57 10.66
CA THR A 316 6.73 -8.04 10.63
C THR A 316 7.71 -8.67 11.61
N LEU A 317 8.92 -8.12 11.73
CA LEU A 317 9.91 -8.56 12.71
C LEU A 317 9.41 -8.39 14.14
N LYS A 318 8.77 -7.25 14.48
CA LYS A 318 8.14 -7.08 15.79
C LYS A 318 7.13 -8.18 16.08
N ASN A 319 6.24 -8.50 15.13
CA ASN A 319 5.24 -9.55 15.32
C ASN A 319 5.87 -10.92 15.54
N SER A 320 6.92 -11.26 14.77
CA SER A 320 7.68 -12.49 14.92
C SER A 320 8.37 -12.58 16.29
N LEU A 321 9.12 -11.55 16.68
CA LEU A 321 9.82 -11.50 17.98
C LEU A 321 8.83 -11.58 19.15
N ARG A 322 7.71 -10.86 19.04
CA ARG A 322 6.61 -10.92 20.01
C ARG A 322 6.11 -12.35 20.20
N ALA A 323 5.78 -13.04 19.11
CA ALA A 323 5.27 -14.40 19.14
C ALA A 323 6.27 -15.38 19.76
N VAL A 324 7.57 -15.21 19.46
CA VAL A 324 8.64 -16.04 20.06
C VAL A 324 8.72 -15.84 21.58
N VAL A 325 8.71 -14.59 22.06
CA VAL A 325 8.79 -14.31 23.50
C VAL A 325 7.54 -14.78 24.24
N GLU A 326 6.35 -14.48 23.72
CA GLU A 326 5.08 -14.88 24.34
C GLU A 326 4.89 -16.40 24.41
N THR A 327 5.35 -17.13 23.38
CA THR A 327 5.23 -18.61 23.35
C THR A 327 6.18 -19.30 24.31
N HIS A 328 7.40 -18.75 24.47
CA HIS A 328 8.47 -19.41 25.22
C HIS A 328 8.62 -18.94 26.67
N GLY A 329 7.97 -17.83 27.02
CA GLY A 329 8.11 -17.19 28.32
C GLY A 329 9.30 -16.23 28.37
N GLN A 330 9.15 -15.16 29.15
CA GLN A 330 10.16 -14.11 29.30
C GLN A 330 11.40 -14.61 30.06
N ASP A 331 11.24 -15.62 30.90
CA ASP A 331 12.29 -16.19 31.75
C ASP A 331 13.23 -17.17 31.01
N LYS A 332 13.01 -17.39 29.70
CA LYS A 332 13.81 -18.34 28.93
C LYS A 332 15.23 -17.80 28.72
N GLU A 333 16.22 -18.62 29.05
CA GLU A 333 17.64 -18.26 28.89
C GLU A 333 18.03 -18.03 27.42
N GLU A 334 17.52 -18.86 26.50
CA GLU A 334 17.78 -18.73 25.07
C GLU A 334 16.52 -18.92 24.23
N PHE A 335 16.19 -17.93 23.41
CA PHE A 335 15.10 -18.00 22.44
C PHE A 335 15.52 -18.68 21.13
N PRO A 336 14.60 -19.38 20.44
CA PRO A 336 14.87 -19.86 19.09
C PRO A 336 15.18 -18.69 18.14
N VAL A 337 16.06 -18.96 17.18
CA VAL A 337 16.56 -17.95 16.24
C VAL A 337 15.52 -17.68 15.14
N THR A 338 15.02 -16.46 15.08
CA THR A 338 14.20 -15.99 13.96
C THR A 338 15.08 -15.84 12.72
N LYS A 339 14.63 -16.31 11.56
CA LYS A 339 15.40 -16.29 10.31
C LYS A 339 14.79 -15.31 9.33
N VAL A 340 15.62 -14.43 8.77
CA VAL A 340 15.27 -13.55 7.65
C VAL A 340 16.07 -13.98 6.44
N VAL A 341 15.40 -14.46 5.39
CA VAL A 341 16.03 -14.94 4.16
C VAL A 341 15.61 -14.05 3.01
N VAL A 342 16.57 -13.43 2.33
CA VAL A 342 16.34 -12.62 1.14
C VAL A 342 16.80 -13.40 -0.09
N ALA A 343 15.89 -13.61 -1.02
CA ALA A 343 16.13 -14.30 -2.28
C ALA A 343 15.83 -13.36 -3.46
N GLU A 344 16.72 -13.32 -4.42
CA GLU A 344 16.57 -12.59 -5.68
C GLU A 344 16.21 -13.57 -6.79
N GLY A 345 15.04 -13.37 -7.40
CA GLY A 345 14.59 -14.06 -8.60
C GLY A 345 14.78 -13.20 -9.86
N LYS A 346 14.26 -13.69 -11.00
CA LYS A 346 14.28 -12.94 -12.26
C LYS A 346 13.28 -11.78 -12.30
N GLU A 347 12.14 -11.97 -11.65
CA GLU A 347 11.01 -11.04 -11.66
C GLU A 347 10.75 -10.47 -10.27
N ASP A 348 11.09 -11.23 -9.22
CA ASP A 348 10.75 -10.89 -7.84
C ASP A 348 11.98 -10.85 -6.92
N ILE A 349 11.99 -9.91 -5.99
CA ILE A 349 12.75 -10.04 -4.74
C ILE A 349 11.81 -10.59 -3.67
N THR A 350 12.23 -11.69 -3.04
CA THR A 350 11.50 -12.34 -1.96
C THR A 350 12.20 -12.14 -0.62
N ILE A 351 11.50 -11.55 0.35
CA ILE A 351 11.96 -11.54 1.75
C ILE A 351 11.09 -12.49 2.54
N LYS A 352 11.72 -13.44 3.21
CA LYS A 352 11.10 -14.48 4.01
C LYS A 352 11.49 -14.34 5.47
N ILE A 353 10.56 -14.00 6.35
CA ILE A 353 10.77 -14.01 7.81
C ILE A 353 10.16 -15.29 8.36
N SER A 354 10.87 -16.01 9.21
CA SER A 354 10.41 -17.28 9.81
C SER A 354 10.78 -17.32 11.29
N ASP A 355 9.79 -17.53 12.15
CA ASP A 355 9.96 -17.62 13.60
C ASP A 355 9.42 -18.94 14.16
N GLU A 356 9.70 -19.26 15.42
CA GLU A 356 9.13 -20.45 16.10
C GLU A 356 8.12 -20.02 17.18
N GLY A 357 7.31 -18.98 16.90
CA GLY A 357 6.39 -18.39 17.87
C GLY A 357 5.05 -19.11 18.04
N GLY A 358 5.03 -20.45 17.98
CA GLY A 358 3.84 -21.29 18.23
C GLY A 358 2.80 -21.32 17.09
N GLY A 359 2.85 -20.34 16.19
CA GLY A 359 1.97 -20.23 15.03
C GLY A 359 0.57 -19.70 15.33
N ILE A 360 -0.21 -19.56 14.26
CA ILE A 360 -1.57 -19.02 14.25
C ILE A 360 -2.55 -20.11 13.80
N PRO A 361 -3.63 -20.38 14.57
CA PRO A 361 -4.66 -21.33 14.19
C PRO A 361 -5.27 -21.00 12.84
N ARG A 362 -5.63 -22.02 12.05
CA ARG A 362 -6.17 -21.81 10.69
C ARG A 362 -7.44 -20.95 10.67
N SER A 363 -8.26 -21.03 11.72
CA SER A 363 -9.46 -20.20 11.91
C SER A 363 -9.15 -18.71 12.12
N ALA A 364 -7.98 -18.38 12.65
CA ALA A 364 -7.55 -17.02 12.93
C ALA A 364 -6.76 -16.38 11.78
N ILE A 365 -6.23 -17.16 10.83
CA ILE A 365 -5.45 -16.64 9.68
C ILE A 365 -6.19 -15.55 8.89
N PRO A 366 -7.50 -15.66 8.57
CA PRO A 366 -8.19 -14.57 7.88
C PRO A 366 -8.30 -13.30 8.73
N LEU A 367 -8.35 -13.45 10.05
CA LEU A 367 -8.58 -12.35 11.01
C LEU A 367 -7.34 -11.47 11.19
N VAL A 368 -6.13 -12.01 11.02
CA VAL A 368 -4.86 -11.23 11.14
C VAL A 368 -4.75 -10.09 10.12
N TRP A 369 -5.52 -10.18 9.02
CA TRP A 369 -5.60 -9.15 7.99
C TRP A 369 -6.69 -8.12 8.26
N THR A 370 -7.50 -8.31 9.29
CA THR A 370 -8.60 -7.40 9.61
C THR A 370 -8.11 -6.33 10.58
N TYR A 371 -8.45 -5.07 10.30
CA TYR A 371 -8.13 -3.95 11.20
C TYR A 371 -8.80 -4.14 12.57
N MET A 372 -8.13 -3.68 13.63
CA MET A 372 -8.58 -3.82 15.03
C MET A 372 -8.64 -5.26 15.56
N TYR A 373 -8.21 -6.27 14.78
CA TYR A 373 -7.93 -7.59 15.32
C TYR A 373 -6.55 -7.58 15.99
N THR A 374 -6.53 -7.83 17.30
CA THR A 374 -5.30 -7.92 18.08
C THR A 374 -5.44 -9.06 19.08
N THR A 375 -4.33 -9.75 19.33
CA THR A 375 -4.20 -10.79 20.35
C THR A 375 -3.87 -10.21 21.73
N VAL A 376 -3.77 -8.89 21.86
CA VAL A 376 -3.49 -8.19 23.13
C VAL A 376 -4.79 -7.97 23.90
N GLU A 377 -4.80 -8.34 25.18
CA GLU A 377 -5.97 -8.20 26.06
C GLU A 377 -6.31 -6.73 26.40
N THR A 378 -5.29 -5.85 26.47
CA THR A 378 -5.45 -4.42 26.75
C THR A 378 -4.86 -3.58 25.62
N THR A 379 -5.71 -2.97 24.78
CA THR A 379 -5.24 -1.94 23.84
C THR A 379 -4.71 -0.75 24.63
N PRO A 380 -3.46 -0.28 24.38
CA PRO A 380 -2.92 0.86 25.10
C PRO A 380 -3.83 2.08 24.93
N ASN A 381 -4.09 2.77 26.05
CA ASN A 381 -4.95 3.95 26.05
C ASN A 381 -4.19 5.08 25.32
N LEU A 382 -4.75 5.59 24.23
CA LEU A 382 -4.22 6.78 23.56
C LEU A 382 -4.56 7.97 24.43
N ASP A 383 -3.60 8.49 25.18
CA ASP A 383 -3.76 9.76 25.86
C ASP A 383 -4.05 10.87 24.81
N PRO A 384 -5.15 11.63 24.92
CA PRO A 384 -5.50 12.69 23.98
C PRO A 384 -4.42 13.78 23.84
N ASP A 385 -3.56 13.96 24.85
CA ASP A 385 -2.53 15.00 24.93
C ASP A 385 -1.10 14.50 24.60
N PHE A 386 -0.97 13.28 24.06
CA PHE A 386 0.34 12.69 23.75
C PHE A 386 1.10 13.50 22.68
N ASN A 387 2.22 14.10 23.07
CA ASN A 387 3.06 14.95 22.22
C ASN A 387 3.73 14.14 21.10
N LYS A 388 3.80 14.77 19.92
CA LYS A 388 4.28 14.18 18.64
C LYS A 388 5.76 13.74 18.62
N SER A 389 6.53 14.01 19.66
CA SER A 389 7.97 13.70 19.74
C SER A 389 8.28 12.33 20.37
N ASP A 390 7.35 11.77 21.15
CA ASP A 390 7.59 10.56 21.95
C ASP A 390 6.82 9.34 21.39
N PHE A 391 6.84 9.13 20.07
CA PHE A 391 6.36 7.87 19.51
C PHE A 391 7.36 6.75 19.82
N LYS A 392 7.39 6.27 21.08
CA LYS A 392 7.86 4.91 21.38
C LYS A 392 6.86 3.97 20.71
N ALA A 393 7.23 3.41 19.56
CA ALA A 393 6.39 2.48 18.82
C ALA A 393 6.09 1.28 19.74
N PRO A 394 4.83 1.07 20.20
CA PRO A 394 4.54 -0.03 21.10
C PRO A 394 4.77 -1.37 20.38
N MET A 395 5.23 -2.37 21.14
CA MET A 395 5.55 -3.71 20.62
C MET A 395 4.32 -4.37 19.98
N ALA A 396 3.14 -4.15 20.57
CA ALA A 396 1.85 -4.49 20.00
C ALA A 396 0.91 -3.28 20.02
N GLY A 397 0.21 -3.05 18.89
CA GLY A 397 -0.65 -1.88 18.69
C GLY A 397 -2.11 -2.24 18.42
N PHE A 398 -2.80 -1.36 17.70
CA PHE A 398 -4.23 -1.48 17.36
C PHE A 398 -4.58 -2.60 16.36
N GLY A 399 -3.66 -3.50 16.01
CA GLY A 399 -3.89 -4.49 14.95
C GLY A 399 -3.88 -3.88 13.54
N TYR A 400 -3.01 -2.90 13.28
CA TYR A 400 -2.88 -2.23 11.98
C TYR A 400 -1.59 -2.61 11.23
N GLY A 401 -0.59 -3.16 11.92
CA GLY A 401 0.74 -3.41 11.37
C GLY A 401 0.73 -4.31 10.13
N LEU A 402 0.16 -5.52 10.25
CA LEU A 402 0.11 -6.48 9.13
C LEU A 402 -0.77 -6.00 7.96
N PRO A 403 -2.01 -5.51 8.17
CA PRO A 403 -2.82 -4.98 7.07
C PRO A 403 -2.12 -3.82 6.33
N ILE A 404 -1.55 -2.85 7.07
CA ILE A 404 -0.85 -1.72 6.45
C ILE A 404 0.42 -2.16 5.71
N SER A 405 1.22 -3.06 6.29
CA SER A 405 2.42 -3.59 5.64
C SER A 405 2.08 -4.27 4.32
N ARG A 406 0.96 -5.00 4.27
CA ARG A 406 0.45 -5.61 3.04
C ARG A 406 0.03 -4.57 2.00
N LEU A 407 -0.57 -3.45 2.41
CA LEU A 407 -0.88 -2.35 1.49
C LEU A 407 0.39 -1.70 0.92
N TYR A 408 1.44 -1.51 1.73
CA TYR A 408 2.73 -1.01 1.24
C TYR A 408 3.35 -1.94 0.19
N ALA A 409 3.34 -3.26 0.42
CA ALA A 409 3.84 -4.23 -0.56
C ALA A 409 3.07 -4.14 -1.88
N ARG A 410 1.73 -4.07 -1.79
CA ARG A 410 0.84 -4.02 -2.96
C ARG A 410 0.87 -2.71 -3.72
N TYR A 411 1.25 -1.61 -3.08
CA TYR A 411 1.24 -0.29 -3.70
C TYR A 411 2.12 -0.25 -4.97
N PHE A 412 3.22 -1.01 -5.00
CA PHE A 412 4.11 -1.16 -6.15
C PHE A 412 4.05 -2.55 -6.80
N GLY A 413 2.88 -3.22 -6.73
CA GLY A 413 2.66 -4.47 -7.45
C GLY A 413 3.19 -5.74 -6.74
N GLY A 414 3.64 -5.61 -5.49
CA GLY A 414 4.01 -6.75 -4.66
C GLY A 414 2.85 -7.36 -3.86
N ASP A 415 3.17 -8.27 -2.94
CA ASP A 415 2.21 -8.77 -1.94
C ASP A 415 2.93 -9.18 -0.65
N LEU A 416 2.17 -9.28 0.43
CA LEU A 416 2.61 -9.82 1.72
C LEU A 416 1.71 -11.01 2.05
N LYS A 417 2.31 -12.19 2.12
CA LYS A 417 1.61 -13.45 2.42
C LYS A 417 2.06 -13.99 3.77
N LEU A 418 1.14 -14.66 4.46
CA LEU A 418 1.38 -15.30 5.75
C LEU A 418 1.07 -16.79 5.61
N ILE A 419 2.02 -17.63 6.00
CA ILE A 419 1.84 -19.08 6.13
C ILE A 419 2.10 -19.42 7.59
N SER A 420 1.18 -20.17 8.18
CA SER A 420 1.26 -20.58 9.58
C SER A 420 1.04 -22.08 9.69
N MET A 421 1.85 -22.73 10.52
CA MET A 421 1.62 -24.08 11.01
C MET A 421 1.23 -23.96 12.49
N GLU A 422 0.28 -24.75 12.97
CA GLU A 422 -0.17 -24.68 14.37
C GLU A 422 0.38 -25.90 15.12
N GLY A 423 0.87 -25.73 16.34
CA GLY A 423 1.18 -26.82 17.28
C GLY A 423 2.43 -27.67 16.97
N SER A 424 3.02 -27.57 15.79
CA SER A 424 4.43 -27.96 15.58
C SER A 424 5.34 -26.76 15.86
N VAL A 425 6.66 -26.92 15.74
CA VAL A 425 7.75 -25.92 15.96
C VAL A 425 7.65 -24.67 15.04
N SER A 426 6.49 -24.03 14.98
CA SER A 426 5.92 -23.60 13.70
C SER A 426 6.40 -22.26 13.18
N SER A 427 6.93 -22.31 11.97
CA SER A 427 7.32 -21.18 11.11
C SER A 427 6.13 -20.33 10.67
N LEU A 428 5.95 -19.17 11.29
CA LEU A 428 5.18 -18.09 10.69
C LEU A 428 6.02 -17.49 9.56
N VAL A 429 5.60 -17.71 8.32
CA VAL A 429 6.34 -17.25 7.14
C VAL A 429 5.69 -16.00 6.56
N PHE A 430 6.36 -14.86 6.68
CA PHE A 430 6.03 -13.67 5.90
C PHE A 430 6.77 -13.71 4.58
N LEU A 431 6.05 -13.76 3.47
CA LEU A 431 6.61 -13.71 2.13
C LEU A 431 6.27 -12.38 1.47
N PHE A 432 7.28 -11.56 1.24
CA PHE A 432 7.18 -10.30 0.50
C PHE A 432 7.70 -10.49 -0.90
N THR A 433 6.87 -10.36 -1.93
CA THR A 433 7.33 -10.38 -3.33
C THR A 433 7.30 -8.96 -3.87
N MET A 434 8.43 -8.47 -4.38
CA MET A 434 8.56 -7.16 -4.99
C MET A 434 8.83 -7.34 -6.48
N ASP A 435 7.94 -6.82 -7.34
CA ASP A 435 8.13 -6.85 -8.78
C ASP A 435 9.24 -5.86 -9.18
N PHE A 436 10.26 -6.35 -9.88
CA PHE A 436 11.41 -5.56 -10.34
C PHE A 436 11.01 -4.52 -11.40
N GLU A 437 9.93 -4.78 -12.14
CA GLU A 437 9.36 -3.86 -13.10
C GLU A 437 8.24 -3.04 -12.44
N LEU A 438 8.55 -1.80 -12.08
CA LEU A 438 7.65 -0.94 -11.31
C LEU A 438 6.46 -0.46 -12.16
N THR A 439 5.30 -1.10 -11.96
CA THR A 439 4.08 -0.95 -12.75
C THR A 439 3.09 0.05 -12.13
N THR A 440 2.42 0.84 -12.98
CA THR A 440 1.42 1.84 -12.54
C THR A 440 0.05 1.18 -12.34
N ILE A 441 -0.60 1.44 -11.20
CA ILE A 441 -2.02 1.12 -10.99
C ILE A 441 -2.89 2.16 -11.73
N THR A 442 -3.48 1.77 -12.86
CA THR A 442 -4.61 2.49 -13.47
C THR A 442 -5.68 1.51 -13.93
N SER A 443 -6.92 1.73 -13.49
CA SER A 443 -8.11 1.01 -13.92
C SER A 443 -8.44 1.29 -15.40
N GLY A 444 -8.74 0.24 -16.17
CA GLY A 444 -9.21 0.39 -17.56
C GLY A 444 -9.45 -0.95 -18.27
N SER A 445 -10.74 -1.28 -18.41
CA SER A 445 -11.36 -2.44 -19.08
C SER A 445 -10.99 -2.61 -20.56
N TYR A 446 -10.81 -3.86 -21.03
CA TYR A 446 -11.37 -4.50 -22.24
C TYR A 446 -11.08 -6.01 -22.10
N GLY A 447 -12.04 -6.95 -22.20
CA GLY A 447 -13.10 -7.01 -23.18
C GLY A 447 -12.59 -7.82 -24.38
N TRP A 448 -12.99 -9.08 -24.44
CA TRP A 448 -12.51 -10.11 -25.37
C TRP A 448 -12.65 -9.68 -26.84
N ALA A 449 -11.61 -9.94 -27.63
CA ALA A 449 -11.72 -10.07 -29.08
C ALA A 449 -10.91 -11.29 -29.51
N LEU A 450 -11.58 -12.45 -29.52
CA LEU A 450 -11.16 -13.62 -30.26
C LEU A 450 -11.12 -13.25 -31.76
N SER A 451 -9.96 -12.82 -32.24
CA SER A 451 -9.65 -12.81 -33.66
C SER A 451 -8.90 -14.10 -33.97
N ARG A 452 -9.61 -15.02 -34.61
CA ARG A 452 -9.08 -16.23 -35.22
C ARG A 452 -7.87 -15.87 -36.09
N GLY A 453 -6.75 -16.50 -35.80
CA GLY A 453 -5.51 -16.36 -36.56
C GLY A 453 -4.48 -17.39 -36.11
N LEU A 454 -4.91 -18.66 -35.98
CA LEU A 454 -3.99 -19.77 -35.72
C LEU A 454 -3.40 -20.18 -37.07
N VAL A 455 -2.15 -19.78 -37.24
CA VAL A 455 -1.22 -20.26 -38.25
C VAL A 455 -1.06 -21.77 -38.06
N GLN A 456 -1.39 -22.44 -39.15
CA GLN A 456 -1.12 -23.80 -39.55
C GLN A 456 0.20 -24.37 -38.98
N LEU A 457 0.10 -25.40 -38.15
CA LEU A 457 1.16 -26.39 -37.97
C LEU A 457 0.54 -27.78 -38.04
N SER A 458 0.91 -28.48 -39.10
CA SER A 458 0.48 -29.83 -39.43
C SER A 458 1.04 -30.83 -38.42
N MET A 459 0.17 -31.65 -37.84
CA MET A 459 0.49 -33.07 -37.65
C MET A 459 -0.73 -33.89 -38.01
N SER A 460 -0.59 -34.63 -39.10
CA SER A 460 -1.47 -35.69 -39.55
C SER A 460 -1.48 -36.85 -38.55
N GLN A 461 -2.65 -37.28 -38.12
CA GLN A 461 -3.11 -38.67 -38.34
C GLN A 461 -4.56 -38.85 -37.86
N SER A 462 -5.39 -39.21 -38.82
CA SER A 462 -6.73 -39.83 -38.74
C SER A 462 -6.72 -41.06 -37.83
N VAL A 463 -7.76 -41.51 -37.14
CA VAL A 463 -9.14 -41.85 -37.54
C VAL A 463 -9.92 -42.02 -36.22
N GLY A 464 -11.11 -41.46 -36.06
CA GLY A 464 -12.32 -42.29 -36.15
C GLY A 464 -13.46 -41.67 -35.34
N ALA A 465 -14.49 -41.26 -36.07
CA ALA A 465 -15.71 -40.62 -35.57
C ALA A 465 -16.68 -41.62 -34.91
N ARG A 466 -17.49 -41.14 -33.94
CA ARG A 466 -18.97 -41.23 -33.93
C ARG A 466 -19.55 -40.66 -32.62
N GLU A 467 -19.87 -39.38 -32.68
CA GLU A 467 -21.19 -38.74 -32.51
C GLU A 467 -22.38 -39.47 -31.82
N VAL A 468 -23.16 -38.65 -31.07
CA VAL A 468 -24.57 -38.74 -30.61
C VAL A 468 -24.85 -39.79 -29.49
N SER A 469 -25.63 -39.58 -28.42
CA SER A 469 -26.79 -38.71 -28.23
C SER A 469 -27.17 -38.48 -26.76
N GLU A 470 -27.85 -37.35 -26.56
CA GLU A 470 -28.61 -36.90 -25.39
C GLU A 470 -29.66 -37.89 -24.85
N ARG A 471 -29.96 -37.81 -23.53
CA ARG A 471 -31.28 -37.56 -22.89
C ARG A 471 -31.23 -37.97 -21.40
N ARG A 472 -31.49 -37.05 -20.45
CA ARG A 472 -32.75 -36.85 -19.67
C ARG A 472 -33.22 -38.16 -18.98
N GLN A 473 -33.59 -38.25 -17.70
CA GLN A 473 -34.17 -37.30 -16.73
C GLN A 473 -34.34 -38.03 -15.37
N ALA A 474 -34.42 -37.25 -14.27
CA ALA A 474 -35.17 -37.45 -13.00
C ALA A 474 -34.91 -38.73 -12.15
N GLY A 475 -34.59 -38.62 -10.85
CA GLY A 475 -35.54 -38.44 -9.71
C GLY A 475 -36.05 -39.84 -9.26
N ASP A 476 -36.12 -40.30 -8.01
CA ASP A 476 -36.12 -39.70 -6.68
C ASP A 476 -35.76 -40.76 -5.61
N ALA A 477 -35.40 -40.23 -4.44
CA ALA A 477 -35.49 -40.70 -3.05
C ALA A 477 -35.92 -42.14 -2.64
N GLN A 478 -35.17 -42.60 -1.62
CA GLN A 478 -35.59 -43.32 -0.40
C GLN A 478 -36.06 -44.80 -0.47
N SER A 479 -35.23 -45.68 0.12
CA SER A 479 -35.49 -46.33 1.43
C SER A 479 -34.66 -47.62 1.55
N LEU A 480 -34.08 -47.85 2.74
CA LEU A 480 -34.21 -49.07 3.55
C LEU A 480 -33.09 -49.12 4.59
N MET A 481 -33.53 -49.10 5.85
CA MET A 481 -32.76 -49.42 7.05
C MET A 481 -32.71 -50.94 7.28
N ASN A 482 -31.86 -51.33 8.25
CA ASN A 482 -31.78 -52.58 9.00
C ASN A 482 -31.10 -53.76 8.28
N GLU A 483 -30.28 -54.59 8.91
CA GLU A 483 -29.83 -54.77 10.30
C GLU A 483 -28.66 -55.78 10.27
N GLU A 484 -27.69 -55.53 11.15
CA GLU A 484 -27.05 -56.49 12.07
C GLU A 484 -26.71 -57.95 11.68
N HIS A 485 -25.43 -58.31 11.91
CA HIS A 485 -24.99 -59.36 12.85
C HIS A 485 -23.50 -59.08 13.19
N LEU A 486 -23.09 -58.70 14.43
CA LEU A 486 -22.89 -59.52 15.66
C LEU A 486 -21.95 -60.72 15.40
N ASN A 487 -20.85 -61.01 16.12
CA ASN A 487 -20.33 -60.53 17.41
C ASN A 487 -18.89 -61.16 17.64
N PRO A 488 -18.30 -61.32 18.85
CA PRO A 488 -17.11 -60.60 19.34
C PRO A 488 -15.97 -61.51 19.87
N LEU A 489 -14.93 -60.93 20.50
CA LEU A 489 -14.09 -61.46 21.61
C LEU A 489 -13.07 -60.34 21.98
N VAL A 490 -13.24 -59.51 23.01
CA VAL A 490 -13.19 -59.70 24.49
C VAL A 490 -11.77 -59.75 25.10
N LYS A 491 -11.51 -58.75 25.98
CA LYS A 491 -10.55 -58.64 27.12
C LYS A 491 -9.06 -58.50 26.82
N GLY A 492 -8.28 -57.62 27.46
CA GLY A 492 -8.55 -56.66 28.56
C GLY A 492 -7.24 -56.15 29.20
N VAL A 493 -7.39 -55.24 30.18
CA VAL A 493 -6.49 -54.94 31.34
C VAL A 493 -5.28 -54.04 31.01
N ASP A 494 -5.31 -52.75 31.41
CA ASP A 494 -4.73 -52.11 32.63
C ASP A 494 -3.19 -51.95 32.52
N GLU A 495 -2.44 -50.96 33.02
CA GLU A 495 -2.56 -49.91 34.04
C GLU A 495 -1.28 -49.02 33.91
N GLU A 496 -1.31 -47.81 34.49
CA GLU A 496 -0.21 -47.01 35.09
C GLU A 496 1.19 -46.91 34.41
N PHE A 497 1.58 -45.69 34.01
CA PHE A 497 2.53 -44.81 34.72
C PHE A 497 2.59 -43.40 34.08
#